data_AF-A0A7X0C1V9-F1
#
_entry.id   AF-A0A7X0C1V9-F1
#
_cell.length_a   1.000
_cell.length_b   1.000
_cell.length_c   1.000
_cell.angle_alpha   90.00
_cell.angle_beta   90.00
_cell.angle_gamma   90.00
#
_symmetry.space_group_name_H-M   'P 1'
#
loop_
_entity.id
_entity.type
_entity.pdbx_description
1 polymer ?
#
loop_
_entity_poly.entity_id
_entity_poly.type
_entity_poly.pdbx_seq_one_letter_code
_entity_poly.pdbx_strand_id
1 'polypeptide(L)' 'MTLAHFLDGLRCADCSALNVLRLDPVRSLVECTECGSSALVVPEIGKEVR' A
#
# COMPACT_ATOMS: atom_id res chain seq x y z
N MET A 1 -8.71 11.10 -13.71
CA MET A 1 -7.64 11.19 -12.69
C MET A 1 -7.31 9.78 -12.24
N THR A 2 -6.19 9.24 -12.69
CA THR A 2 -5.77 7.89 -12.33
C THR A 2 -5.05 7.95 -10.98
N LEU A 3 -5.48 7.14 -10.00
CA LEU A 3 -4.84 7.05 -8.67
C LEU A 3 -3.35 6.62 -8.73
N ALA A 4 -2.85 6.23 -9.91
CA ALA A 4 -1.45 5.92 -10.16
C ALA A 4 -0.49 7.03 -9.69
N HIS A 5 -0.86 8.31 -9.87
CA HIS A 5 0.00 9.42 -9.48
C HIS A 5 0.09 9.65 -7.97
N PHE A 6 -0.80 9.06 -7.18
CA PHE A 6 -0.81 9.26 -5.72
C PHE A 6 0.37 8.57 -5.03
N LEU A 7 0.96 7.56 -5.68
CA LEU A 7 2.06 6.76 -5.14
C LEU A 7 3.41 7.06 -5.82
N ASP A 8 3.43 7.99 -6.77
CA ASP A 8 4.66 8.45 -7.40
C ASP A 8 5.58 9.10 -6.36
N GLY A 9 6.87 8.81 -6.43
CA GLY A 9 7.90 9.27 -5.49
C GLY A 9 8.02 8.44 -4.21
N LEU A 10 7.18 7.43 -4.01
CA LEU A 10 7.23 6.57 -2.82
C LEU A 10 8.16 5.37 -3.01
N ARG A 11 8.75 4.93 -1.90
CA ARG A 11 9.58 3.72 -1.83
C ARG A 11 8.88 2.64 -1.04
N CYS A 12 9.10 1.38 -1.42
CA CYS A 12 8.74 0.25 -0.57
C CYS A 12 9.54 0.28 0.73
N ALA A 13 8.89 0.15 1.88
CA ALA A 13 9.56 0.13 3.18
C ALA A 13 10.51 -1.07 3.35
N ASP A 14 10.18 -2.21 2.72
CA ASP A 14 10.95 -3.45 2.88
C ASP A 14 12.13 -3.55 1.91
N CYS A 15 11.93 -3.20 0.63
CA CYS A 15 12.97 -3.35 -0.41
C CYS A 15 13.53 -2.02 -0.95
N SER A 16 13.03 -0.87 -0.50
CA SER A 16 13.46 0.48 -0.90
C SER A 16 13.33 0.86 -2.38
N ALA A 17 12.78 -0.02 -3.22
CA ALA A 17 12.50 0.25 -4.63
C ALA A 17 11.52 1.42 -4.79
N LEU A 18 11.78 2.30 -5.77
CA LEU A 18 11.06 3.55 -6.02
C LEU A 18 9.98 3.36 -7.10
N ASN A 19 8.78 3.89 -6.89
CA ASN A 19 7.66 3.87 -7.85
C ASN A 19 7.19 2.46 -8.23
N VAL A 20 7.22 1.53 -7.28
CA VAL A 20 6.80 0.12 -7.46
C VAL A 20 5.56 -0.23 -6.62
N LEU A 21 4.95 0.77 -5.98
CA LEU A 21 3.77 0.59 -5.16
C LEU A 21 2.50 0.68 -6.01
N ARG A 22 1.60 -0.29 -5.85
CA ARG A 22 0.29 -0.32 -6.49
C ARG A 22 -0.80 -0.34 -5.42
N LEU A 23 -1.82 0.50 -5.59
CA LEU A 23 -3.04 0.45 -4.80
C LEU A 23 -4.01 -0.57 -5.41
N ASP A 24 -4.45 -1.54 -4.62
CA ASP A 24 -5.63 -2.36 -4.91
C ASP A 24 -6.82 -1.81 -4.11
N PRO A 25 -7.72 -1.04 -4.74
CA PRO A 25 -8.86 -0.44 -4.06
C PRO A 25 -9.94 -1.47 -3.70
N VAL A 26 -9.98 -2.63 -4.37
CA VAL A 26 -10.96 -3.69 -4.08
C VAL A 26 -10.57 -4.39 -2.78
N ARG A 27 -9.26 -4.60 -2.57
CA ARG A 27 -8.72 -5.26 -1.38
C ARG A 27 -8.27 -4.28 -0.30
N SER A 28 -8.37 -2.97 -0.55
CA SER A 28 -7.92 -1.91 0.35
C SER A 28 -6.49 -2.10 0.84
N LEU A 29 -5.58 -2.44 -0.08
CA LEU A 29 -4.17 -2.64 0.22
C LEU A 29 -3.27 -1.89 -0.75
N VAL A 30 -2.05 -1.61 -0.30
CA VAL A 30 -0.93 -1.23 -1.16
C VAL A 30 0.03 -2.41 -1.22
N GLU A 31 0.46 -2.76 -2.42
CA GLU A 31 1.39 -3.86 -2.70
C GLU A 31 2.65 -3.34 -3.42
N CYS A 32 3.81 -3.91 -3.11
CA CYS A 32 5.04 -3.72 -3.85
C CYS A 32 5.18 -4.78 -4.94
N THR A 33 5.27 -4.36 -6.21
CA THR A 33 5.38 -5.29 -7.33
C THR A 33 6.72 -6.02 -7.43
N GLU A 34 7.76 -5.53 -6.72
CA GLU A 34 9.11 -6.11 -6.78
C GLU A 34 9.35 -7.19 -5.71
N CYS A 35 8.89 -6.96 -4.48
CA CYS A 35 9.11 -7.90 -3.37
C CYS A 35 7.84 -8.60 -2.88
N GLY A 36 6.66 -8.21 -3.37
CA GLY A 36 5.37 -8.79 -2.98
C GLY A 36 4.88 -8.39 -1.58
N SER A 37 5.57 -7.48 -0.88
CA SER A 37 5.11 -6.98 0.41
C SER A 37 3.81 -6.19 0.25
N SER A 38 2.90 -6.31 1.22
CA SER A 38 1.60 -5.63 1.20
C SER A 38 1.20 -5.08 2.57
N ALA A 39 0.46 -3.97 2.55
CA ALA A 39 -0.06 -3.31 3.74
C ALA A 39 -1.50 -2.82 3.50
N LEU A 40 -2.36 -2.92 4.51
CA LEU A 40 -3.72 -2.40 4.46
C LEU A 40 -3.70 -0.86 4.53
N VAL A 41 -4.52 -0.21 3.71
CA VAL A 41 -4.65 1.27 3.72
C VAL A 41 -5.68 1.78 4.72
N VAL A 42 -6.58 0.90 5.14
CA VAL A 42 -7.55 1.18 6.19
C VAL A 42 -6.98 0.63 7.49
N PRO A 43 -6.88 1.44 8.56
CA PRO A 43 -6.54 0.91 9.87
C PRO A 43 -7.63 -0.10 10.26
N GLU A 44 -7.21 -1.26 10.75
CA GLU A 44 -8.10 -2.18 11.45
C GLU A 44 -8.81 -1.35 12.54
N ILE A 45 -10.12 -1.14 12.39
CA ILE A 45 -10.92 -0.59 13.48
C ILE A 45 -10.94 -1.70 14.51
N GLY A 46 -9.95 -1.68 15.41
CA GLY A 46 -9.90 -2.58 16.54
C GLY A 46 -11.25 -2.52 17.21
N LYS A 47 -11.92 -3.66 17.34
CA LYS A 47 -12.85 -3.81 18.45
C LYS A 47 -12.06 -3.43 19.69
N GLU A 48 -12.43 -2.33 20.34
CA GLU A 48 -11.95 -2.06 21.68
C GLU A 48 -12.31 -3.29 22.52
N VAL A 49 -11.30 -4.11 22.84
CA VAL A 49 -11.44 -5.15 23.85
C VAL A 49 -11.43 -4.40 25.17
N ARG A 50 -12.64 -4.09 25.64
CA ARG A 50 -12.89 -3.54 26.96
C ARG A 50 -12.63 -4.59 28.04
#